data_AF-A0A534VJ04-F1
#
_entry.id   AF-A0A534VJ04-F1
#
_cell.length_a   1.000
_cell.length_b   1.000
_cell.length_c   1.000
_cell.angle_alpha   90.00
_cell.angle_beta   90.00
_cell.angle_gamma   90.00
#
_symmetry.space_group_name_H-M   'P 1'
#
loop_
_entity.id
_entity.type
_entity.pdbx_description
1 polymer ?
#
loop_
_entity_poly.entity_id
_entity_poly.type
_entity_poly.pdbx_seq_one_letter_code
_entity_poly.pdbx_strand_id
1 'polypeptide(L)'
;MIAAGLCETCRHARPLTSARGSTFWQCGRAATDRRFARYPRLPVTRCDGFEATTAKLPAVGGPVAVAWSGGKDSALARHRALLSGYRPALLVNMASADGSVRFHGVGGELVARQADALGAELLQVPTAPEAYEARFEEMLGQLRARGFAGLVFGNLHLADVQAWFATRTARAGLAHVEPLWGWAPAEVEAQFLAAGFRAVVVSVMEDRVDRRWLGAPFDERFVAALAARPDVDVCG
;
A
#
# COMPACT_ATOMS: atom_id res chain seq x y z
N MET A 1 -23.69 -10.34 17.60
CA MET A 1 -23.05 -10.12 16.28
C MET A 1 -23.17 -11.40 15.48
N ILE A 2 -23.57 -11.33 14.20
CA ILE A 2 -23.53 -12.49 13.31
C ILE A 2 -22.06 -12.70 12.94
N ALA A 3 -21.50 -13.87 13.24
CA ALA A 3 -20.14 -14.21 12.83
C ALA A 3 -20.04 -14.14 11.29
N ALA A 4 -18.97 -13.56 10.74
CA ALA A 4 -18.79 -13.47 9.29
C ALA A 4 -18.26 -14.79 8.68
N GLY A 5 -17.93 -15.77 9.53
CA GLY A 5 -17.33 -17.04 9.12
C GLY A 5 -15.94 -16.84 8.55
N LEU A 6 -15.64 -17.49 7.42
CA LEU A 6 -14.37 -17.37 6.69
C LEU A 6 -14.01 -15.90 6.38
N CYS A 7 -14.98 -15.01 6.23
CA CYS A 7 -14.69 -13.60 5.98
C CYS A 7 -13.94 -12.94 7.14
N GLU A 8 -14.00 -13.44 8.38
CA GLU A 8 -13.31 -12.84 9.53
C GLU A 8 -11.80 -13.00 9.47
N THR A 9 -11.30 -14.07 8.86
CA THR A 9 -9.88 -14.37 8.71
C THR A 9 -9.41 -14.36 7.26
N CYS A 10 -10.29 -14.02 6.32
CA CYS A 10 -9.91 -13.86 4.92
C CYS A 10 -9.14 -12.56 4.70
N ARG A 11 -8.05 -12.61 3.93
CA ARG A 11 -7.23 -11.45 3.56
C ARG A 11 -7.90 -10.50 2.58
N HIS A 12 -8.86 -11.02 1.82
CA HIS A 12 -9.62 -10.26 0.82
C HIS A 12 -10.86 -9.60 1.42
N ALA A 13 -11.29 -10.02 2.60
CA ALA A 13 -12.52 -9.55 3.21
C ALA A 13 -12.22 -8.51 4.29
N ARG A 14 -13.02 -7.45 4.35
CA ARG A 14 -12.91 -6.41 5.39
C ARG A 14 -14.29 -6.00 5.92
N PRO A 15 -14.38 -5.60 7.19
CA PRO A 15 -15.60 -5.02 7.73
C PRO A 15 -15.77 -3.57 7.26
N LEU A 16 -17.02 -3.15 7.07
CA LEU A 16 -17.41 -1.76 6.85
C LEU A 16 -18.58 -1.43 7.78
N THR A 17 -18.50 -0.32 8.49
CA THR A 17 -19.59 0.19 9.31
C THR A 17 -20.29 1.32 8.58
N SER A 18 -21.61 1.21 8.41
CA SER A 18 -22.43 2.27 7.84
C SER A 18 -22.66 3.40 8.84
N ALA A 19 -23.08 4.58 8.36
CA ALA A 19 -23.46 5.71 9.19
C ALA A 19 -24.60 5.39 10.19
N ARG A 20 -25.42 4.36 9.90
CA ARG A 20 -26.50 3.86 10.76
C ARG A 20 -26.04 2.78 11.75
N GLY A 21 -24.73 2.51 11.84
CA GLY A 21 -24.15 1.55 12.79
C GLY A 21 -24.18 0.09 12.34
N SER A 22 -24.77 -0.24 11.18
CA SER A 22 -24.74 -1.62 10.65
C SER A 22 -23.37 -1.96 10.07
N THR A 23 -22.83 -3.13 10.46
CA THR A 23 -21.56 -3.67 9.92
C THR A 23 -21.84 -4.67 8.80
N PHE A 24 -21.12 -4.50 7.69
CA PHE A 24 -21.14 -5.39 6.53
C PHE A 24 -19.72 -5.87 6.23
N TRP A 25 -19.61 -6.94 5.46
CA TRP A 25 -18.32 -7.42 4.99
C TRP A 25 -18.22 -7.20 3.49
N GLN A 26 -17.09 -6.64 3.03
CA GLN A 26 -16.82 -6.48 1.61
C GLN A 26 -15.69 -7.40 1.17
N CYS A 27 -15.89 -8.09 0.06
CA CYS A 27 -14.87 -8.90 -0.60
C CYS A 27 -14.13 -8.05 -1.65
N GLY A 28 -12.82 -7.89 -1.50
CA GLY A 28 -11.96 -7.19 -2.46
C GLY A 28 -11.80 -7.92 -3.79
N ARG A 29 -11.89 -9.26 -3.81
CA ARG A 29 -11.83 -10.06 -5.05
C ARG A 29 -12.95 -9.73 -6.03
N ALA A 30 -14.11 -9.31 -5.52
CA ALA A 30 -15.27 -8.94 -6.34
C ALA A 30 -15.01 -7.73 -7.26
N ALA A 31 -13.94 -6.97 -7.03
CA ALA A 31 -13.58 -5.84 -7.88
C ALA A 31 -12.99 -6.27 -9.23
N THR A 32 -12.37 -7.45 -9.30
CA THR A 32 -11.72 -7.97 -10.52
C THR A 32 -12.30 -9.30 -10.98
N ASP A 33 -12.99 -10.04 -10.10
CA ASP A 33 -13.56 -11.36 -10.39
C ASP A 33 -15.05 -11.41 -10.01
N ARG A 34 -15.90 -11.52 -11.05
CA ARG A 34 -17.36 -11.51 -10.94
C ARG A 34 -17.94 -12.73 -10.22
N ARG A 35 -17.16 -13.79 -10.01
CA ARG A 35 -17.60 -14.97 -9.25
C ARG A 35 -17.82 -14.64 -7.76
N PHE A 36 -17.17 -13.59 -7.25
CA PHE A 36 -17.29 -13.19 -5.85
C PHE A 36 -18.31 -12.07 -5.68
N ALA A 37 -19.20 -12.22 -4.71
CA ALA A 37 -20.11 -11.15 -4.32
C ALA A 37 -19.36 -10.04 -3.58
N ARG A 38 -19.54 -8.78 -4.00
CA ARG A 38 -18.95 -7.62 -3.32
C ARG A 38 -19.33 -7.56 -1.84
N TYR A 39 -20.57 -7.90 -1.51
CA TYR A 39 -21.06 -8.03 -0.14
C TYR A 39 -21.64 -9.44 0.03
N PRO A 40 -20.85 -10.43 0.48
CA PRO A 40 -21.33 -11.81 0.63
C PRO A 40 -22.41 -11.92 1.72
N ARG A 41 -23.33 -12.88 1.54
CA ARG A 41 -24.27 -13.26 2.60
C ARG A 41 -23.51 -13.96 3.73
N LEU A 42 -23.74 -13.55 4.97
CA LEU A 42 -23.01 -14.03 6.15
C LEU A 42 -23.88 -15.02 6.97
N PRO A 43 -23.27 -16.00 7.66
CA PRO A 43 -21.84 -16.33 7.67
C PRO A 43 -21.38 -16.98 6.35
N VAL A 44 -20.18 -16.65 5.88
CA VAL A 44 -19.55 -17.39 4.78
C VAL A 44 -18.86 -18.63 5.37
N THR A 45 -19.41 -19.81 5.13
CA THR A 45 -18.82 -21.07 5.61
C THR A 45 -17.96 -21.79 4.56
N ARG A 46 -18.12 -21.44 3.28
CA ARG A 46 -17.32 -21.94 2.16
C ARG A 46 -17.08 -20.82 1.14
N CYS A 47 -15.87 -20.71 0.62
CA CYS A 47 -15.50 -19.75 -0.41
C CYS A 47 -14.22 -20.21 -1.11
N ASP A 48 -14.28 -20.41 -2.42
CA ASP A 48 -13.13 -20.86 -3.23
C ASP A 48 -12.01 -19.81 -3.34
N GLY A 49 -12.31 -18.55 -2.98
CA GLY A 49 -11.35 -17.46 -2.91
C GLY A 49 -10.93 -17.10 -1.49
N PHE A 50 -11.22 -17.95 -0.50
CA PHE A 50 -10.76 -17.77 0.86
C PHE A 50 -9.24 -17.95 0.94
N GLU A 51 -8.56 -16.95 1.47
CA GLU A 51 -7.15 -17.04 1.84
C GLU A 51 -6.99 -16.48 3.23
N ALA A 52 -6.50 -17.32 4.15
CA ALA A 52 -6.32 -16.94 5.53
C ALA A 52 -5.25 -15.85 5.66
N THR A 53 -5.46 -14.93 6.61
CA THR A 53 -4.43 -14.00 7.06
C THR A 53 -4.63 -13.62 8.51
N THR A 54 -3.52 -13.27 9.15
CA THR A 54 -3.48 -12.55 10.42
C THR A 54 -3.39 -11.03 10.23
N ALA A 55 -3.05 -10.58 9.00
CA ALA A 55 -2.86 -9.18 8.63
C ALA A 55 -4.15 -8.56 8.10
N LYS A 56 -5.15 -8.43 8.95
CA LYS A 56 -6.46 -7.89 8.55
C LYS A 56 -6.38 -6.39 8.28
N LEU A 57 -6.90 -5.98 7.12
CA LEU A 57 -7.12 -4.58 6.82
C LEU A 57 -8.25 -3.98 7.70
N PRO A 58 -8.01 -2.85 8.39
CA PRO A 58 -8.99 -2.26 9.29
C PRO A 58 -10.18 -1.63 8.56
N ALA A 59 -11.33 -1.53 9.22
CA ALA A 59 -12.42 -0.69 8.72
C ALA A 59 -12.05 0.79 8.89
N VAL A 60 -12.15 1.58 7.82
CA VAL A 60 -11.88 3.02 7.88
C VAL A 60 -13.07 3.81 7.32
N GLY A 61 -13.72 4.58 8.20
CA GLY A 61 -14.83 5.45 7.87
C GLY A 61 -14.37 6.85 7.49
N GLY A 62 -13.79 7.02 6.30
CA GLY A 62 -13.33 8.32 5.81
C GLY A 62 -12.31 8.23 4.66
N PRO A 63 -11.84 9.39 4.15
CA PRO A 63 -10.73 9.41 3.21
C PRO A 63 -9.43 8.95 3.88
N VAL A 64 -8.56 8.33 3.10
CA VAL A 64 -7.20 7.94 3.53
C VAL A 64 -6.17 8.67 2.69
N ALA A 65 -5.03 8.96 3.29
CA ALA A 65 -3.83 9.36 2.57
C ALA A 65 -3.03 8.12 2.16
N VAL A 66 -2.10 8.27 1.22
CA VAL A 66 -1.21 7.19 0.77
C VAL A 66 0.23 7.67 0.87
N ALA A 67 1.06 6.96 1.62
CA ALA A 67 2.51 7.14 1.59
C ALA A 67 3.01 6.78 0.19
N TRP A 68 3.43 7.79 -0.56
CA TRP A 68 3.68 7.71 -2.00
C TRP A 68 5.14 7.92 -2.34
N SER A 69 5.85 6.82 -2.56
CA SER A 69 7.26 6.88 -2.94
C SER A 69 7.50 7.19 -4.42
N GLY A 70 6.46 7.05 -5.24
CA GLY A 70 6.55 7.05 -6.70
C GLY A 70 7.01 5.73 -7.31
N GLY A 71 7.28 4.71 -6.47
CA GLY A 71 7.67 3.36 -6.88
C GLY A 71 6.49 2.39 -7.02
N LYS A 72 6.82 1.14 -7.40
CA LYS A 72 5.84 0.08 -7.70
C LYS A 72 4.93 -0.28 -6.51
N ASP A 73 5.48 -0.34 -5.30
CA ASP A 73 4.74 -0.85 -4.13
C ASP A 73 3.73 0.16 -3.61
N SER A 74 4.07 1.46 -3.60
CA SER A 74 3.10 2.50 -3.24
C SER A 74 1.96 2.61 -4.28
N ALA A 75 2.27 2.42 -5.57
CA ALA A 75 1.26 2.33 -6.62
C ALA A 75 0.32 1.14 -6.44
N LEU A 76 0.86 -0.06 -6.20
CA LEU A 76 0.06 -1.26 -5.97
C LEU A 76 -0.73 -1.19 -4.66
N ALA A 77 -0.14 -0.64 -3.59
CA ALA A 77 -0.82 -0.44 -2.31
C ALA A 77 -2.02 0.51 -2.46
N ARG A 78 -1.88 1.63 -3.19
CA ARG A 78 -3.01 2.51 -3.53
C ARG A 78 -4.09 1.76 -4.31
N HIS A 79 -3.69 0.99 -5.32
CA HIS A 79 -4.62 0.22 -6.13
C HIS A 79 -5.41 -0.80 -5.29
N ARG A 80 -4.72 -1.57 -4.45
CA ARG A 80 -5.35 -2.53 -3.54
C ARG A 80 -6.22 -1.84 -2.49
N ALA A 81 -5.85 -0.64 -2.03
CA ALA A 81 -6.71 0.16 -1.17
C ALA A 81 -8.02 0.55 -1.90
N LEU A 82 -7.96 0.95 -3.17
CA LEU A 82 -9.15 1.23 -3.98
C LEU A 82 -10.05 0.00 -4.18
N LEU A 83 -9.47 -1.15 -4.56
CA LEU A 83 -10.23 -2.41 -4.76
C LEU A 83 -10.83 -2.90 -3.44
N SER A 84 -10.07 -2.75 -2.37
CA SER A 84 -10.54 -2.92 -1.01
C SER A 84 -11.27 -1.66 -0.56
N GLY A 85 -12.06 -0.99 -1.42
CA GLY A 85 -12.96 0.15 -1.20
C GLY A 85 -12.59 1.26 -0.19
N TYR A 86 -11.31 1.51 0.06
CA TYR A 86 -10.88 2.74 0.72
C TYR A 86 -11.03 3.92 -0.25
N ARG A 87 -10.96 5.14 0.28
CA ARG A 87 -11.01 6.39 -0.50
C ARG A 87 -9.66 7.11 -0.42
N PRO A 88 -8.64 6.67 -1.17
CA PRO A 88 -7.33 7.33 -1.19
C PRO A 88 -7.44 8.67 -1.91
N ALA A 89 -7.40 9.76 -1.16
CA ALA A 89 -7.69 11.11 -1.67
C ALA A 89 -6.45 12.03 -1.71
N LEU A 90 -5.35 11.64 -1.08
CA LEU A 90 -4.11 12.41 -1.00
C LEU A 90 -2.91 11.48 -1.07
N LEU A 91 -1.92 11.86 -1.87
CA LEU A 91 -0.58 11.26 -1.88
C LEU A 91 0.31 12.09 -0.97
N VAL A 92 1.11 11.44 -0.12
CA VAL A 92 2.03 12.12 0.81
C VAL A 92 3.43 11.54 0.71
N ASN A 93 4.45 12.38 0.75
CA ASN A 93 5.83 11.93 0.90
C ASN A 93 6.70 12.90 1.70
N MET A 94 7.81 12.37 2.21
CA MET A 94 8.86 13.14 2.86
C MET A 94 9.92 13.47 1.81
N ALA A 95 10.15 14.76 1.56
CA ALA A 95 11.10 15.22 0.56
C ALA A 95 12.45 15.57 1.18
N SER A 96 13.53 15.10 0.55
CA SER A 96 14.91 15.47 0.85
C SER A 96 15.22 16.91 0.37
N ALA A 97 16.38 17.44 0.78
CA ALA A 97 16.80 18.80 0.40
C ALA A 97 16.98 18.98 -1.12
N ASP A 98 17.30 17.90 -1.83
CA ASP A 98 17.40 17.86 -3.30
C ASP A 98 16.03 17.72 -4.00
N GLY A 99 14.93 17.71 -3.24
CA GLY A 99 13.56 17.56 -3.75
C GLY A 99 13.20 16.11 -4.10
N SER A 100 14.07 15.13 -3.85
CA SER A 100 13.77 13.71 -4.04
C SER A 100 12.94 13.15 -2.89
N VAL A 101 12.18 12.08 -3.15
CA VAL A 101 11.52 11.31 -2.10
C VAL A 101 12.58 10.65 -1.24
N ARG A 102 12.57 10.97 0.06
CA ARG A 102 13.48 10.38 1.05
C ARG A 102 13.41 8.85 1.03
N PHE A 103 14.57 8.21 1.15
CA PHE A 103 14.79 6.75 1.08
C PHE A 103 14.58 6.09 -0.30
N HIS A 104 13.92 6.75 -1.25
CA HIS A 104 13.61 6.16 -2.56
C HIS A 104 14.30 6.87 -3.74
N GLY A 105 14.75 8.12 -3.56
CA GLY A 105 15.51 8.87 -4.56
C GLY A 105 14.72 9.29 -5.81
N VAL A 106 13.39 9.10 -5.82
CA VAL A 106 12.54 9.51 -6.94
C VAL A 106 12.36 11.02 -6.89
N GLY A 107 12.67 11.72 -7.98
CA GLY A 107 12.54 13.18 -8.05
C GLY A 107 11.11 13.67 -7.80
N GLY A 108 10.95 14.71 -6.98
CA GLY A 108 9.64 15.24 -6.59
C GLY A 108 8.79 15.69 -7.77
N GLU A 109 9.39 16.25 -8.82
CA GLU A 109 8.67 16.63 -10.04
C GLU A 109 8.03 15.43 -10.74
N LEU A 110 8.72 14.28 -10.80
CA LEU A 110 8.15 13.07 -11.37
C LEU A 110 6.97 12.58 -10.53
N VAL A 111 7.07 12.70 -9.20
CA VAL A 111 5.98 12.36 -8.29
C VAL A 111 4.78 13.30 -8.46
N ALA A 112 5.01 14.61 -8.65
CA ALA A 112 3.96 15.56 -8.97
C ALA A 112 3.21 15.17 -10.25
N ARG A 113 3.96 14.82 -11.32
CA ARG A 113 3.36 14.34 -12.58
C ARG A 113 2.57 13.04 -12.41
N GLN A 114 3.02 12.13 -11.53
CA GLN A 114 2.24 10.93 -11.18
C GLN A 114 0.94 11.30 -10.46
N ALA A 115 0.98 12.24 -9.52
CA ALA A 115 -0.22 12.70 -8.80
C ALA A 115 -1.24 13.34 -9.75
N ASP A 116 -0.78 14.20 -10.66
CA ASP A 116 -1.60 14.83 -11.70
C ASP A 116 -2.26 13.79 -12.60
N ALA A 117 -1.49 12.80 -13.08
CA ALA A 117 -2.01 11.71 -13.91
C ALA A 117 -3.04 10.84 -13.18
N LEU A 118 -2.97 10.77 -11.85
CA LEU A 118 -3.91 10.06 -10.99
C LEU A 118 -5.12 10.92 -10.57
N GLY A 119 -5.12 12.22 -10.90
CA GLY A 119 -6.11 13.19 -10.41
C GLY A 119 -6.13 13.29 -8.89
N ALA A 120 -4.97 13.11 -8.24
CA ALA A 120 -4.84 13.10 -6.79
C ALA A 120 -4.11 14.35 -6.29
N GLU A 121 -4.49 14.86 -5.13
CA GLU A 121 -3.71 15.87 -4.44
C GLU A 121 -2.37 15.25 -3.97
N LEU A 122 -1.31 16.07 -3.95
CA LEU A 122 0.02 15.70 -3.46
C LEU A 122 0.48 16.65 -2.36
N LEU A 123 0.94 16.09 -1.25
CA LEU A 123 1.66 16.79 -0.19
C LEU A 123 3.09 16.26 -0.10
N GLN A 124 4.05 17.09 -0.49
CA GLN A 124 5.46 16.82 -0.30
C GLN A 124 5.97 17.60 0.90
N VAL A 125 6.55 16.90 1.87
CA VAL A 125 6.92 17.46 3.18
C VAL A 125 8.45 17.62 3.22
N PRO A 126 9.00 18.84 3.05
CA PRO A 126 10.44 19.05 3.18
C PRO A 126 10.91 18.63 4.57
N THR A 127 11.93 17.77 4.59
CA THR A 127 12.35 17.06 5.79
C THR A 127 13.85 16.88 5.74
N ALA A 128 14.57 17.34 6.76
CA ALA A 128 15.98 17.00 6.97
C ALA A 128 16.10 15.59 7.61
N PRO A 129 17.21 14.85 7.44
CA PRO A 129 17.36 13.51 8.02
C PRO A 129 17.09 13.47 9.53
N GLU A 130 17.62 14.44 10.28
CA GLU A 130 17.53 14.53 11.74
C GLU A 130 16.12 14.91 12.21
N ALA A 131 15.33 15.52 11.33
CA ALA A 131 13.97 15.98 11.61
C ALA A 131 12.89 15.00 11.14
N TYR A 132 13.27 13.81 10.63
CA TYR A 132 12.34 12.89 9.98
C TYR A 132 11.12 12.56 10.84
N GLU A 133 11.36 12.13 12.07
CA GLU A 133 10.30 11.72 12.98
C GLU A 133 9.36 12.88 13.32
N ALA A 134 9.91 14.04 13.71
CA ALA A 134 9.12 15.22 14.05
C ALA A 134 8.26 15.69 12.86
N ARG A 135 8.85 15.76 11.66
CA ARG A 135 8.12 16.17 10.45
C ARG A 135 7.06 15.14 10.05
N PHE A 136 7.32 13.86 10.28
CA PHE A 136 6.33 12.81 10.05
C PHE A 136 5.15 12.94 11.01
N GLU A 137 5.38 13.14 12.32
CA GLU A 137 4.32 13.35 13.30
C GLU A 137 3.50 14.62 13.01
N GLU A 138 4.15 15.72 12.60
CA GLU A 138 3.47 16.94 12.15
C GLU A 138 2.57 16.68 10.93
N MET A 139 3.07 15.94 9.94
CA MET A 139 2.28 15.55 8.76
C MET A 139 1.06 14.72 9.16
N LEU A 140 1.21 13.76 10.09
CA LEU A 140 0.07 12.99 10.61
C LEU A 140 -0.97 13.90 11.31
N GLY A 141 -0.51 14.89 12.08
CA GLY A 141 -1.37 15.90 12.69
C GLY A 141 -2.15 16.71 11.64
N GLN A 142 -1.49 17.12 10.56
CA GLN A 142 -2.13 17.81 9.43
C GLN A 142 -3.19 16.93 8.74
N LEU A 143 -2.89 15.65 8.49
CA LEU A 143 -3.85 14.71 7.94
C LEU A 143 -5.09 14.59 8.82
N ARG A 144 -4.89 14.46 10.14
CA ARG A 144 -5.99 14.36 11.09
C ARG A 144 -6.85 15.63 11.10
N ALA A 145 -6.21 16.81 11.13
CA ALA A 145 -6.90 18.10 11.07
C ALA A 145 -7.71 18.29 9.77
N ARG A 146 -7.23 17.73 8.66
CA ARG A 146 -7.90 17.72 7.35
C ARG A 146 -9.02 16.66 7.23
N GLY A 147 -9.30 15.90 8.29
CA GLY A 147 -10.37 14.91 8.31
C GLY A 147 -10.01 13.56 7.67
N PHE A 148 -8.73 13.28 7.41
CA PHE A 148 -8.32 11.94 7.03
C PHE A 148 -8.49 10.96 8.19
N ALA A 149 -8.89 9.74 7.85
CA ALA A 149 -9.19 8.68 8.79
C ALA A 149 -8.09 7.60 8.83
N GLY A 150 -7.10 7.65 7.93
CA GLY A 150 -6.01 6.71 7.91
C GLY A 150 -4.92 7.04 6.89
N LEU A 151 -3.84 6.29 6.96
CA LEU A 151 -2.69 6.36 6.06
C LEU A 151 -2.36 4.96 5.53
N VAL A 152 -2.27 4.86 4.20
CA VAL A 152 -1.94 3.63 3.48
C VAL A 152 -0.43 3.56 3.23
N PHE A 153 0.19 2.43 3.53
CA PHE A 153 1.60 2.16 3.24
C PHE A 153 1.77 0.99 2.27
N GLY A 154 2.86 1.03 1.50
CA GLY A 154 3.31 -0.05 0.62
C GLY A 154 4.34 -0.96 1.27
N ASN A 155 4.30 -1.14 2.59
CA ASN A 155 5.22 -2.03 3.31
C ASN A 155 4.85 -3.50 3.05
N LEU A 156 5.85 -4.36 2.92
CA LEU A 156 5.66 -5.79 2.63
C LEU A 156 5.82 -6.66 3.89
N HIS A 157 6.99 -6.61 4.55
CA HIS A 157 7.29 -7.59 5.62
C HIS A 157 8.33 -7.15 6.69
N LEU A 158 8.88 -5.93 6.66
CA LEU A 158 9.84 -5.47 7.68
C LEU A 158 9.12 -5.06 8.98
N ALA A 159 9.05 -5.97 9.95
CA ALA A 159 8.23 -5.83 11.16
C ALA A 159 8.54 -4.58 11.99
N ASP A 160 9.83 -4.24 12.15
CA ASP A 160 10.23 -3.06 12.93
C ASP A 160 9.81 -1.76 12.25
N VAL A 161 9.88 -1.71 10.92
CA VAL A 161 9.42 -0.56 10.11
C VAL A 161 7.90 -0.42 10.23
N GLN A 162 7.16 -1.51 10.11
CA GLN A 162 5.71 -1.51 10.31
C GLN A 162 5.34 -1.01 11.71
N ALA A 163 5.96 -1.54 12.76
CA ALA A 163 5.68 -1.17 14.14
C ALA A 163 5.97 0.32 14.41
N TRP A 164 7.03 0.86 13.81
CA TRP A 164 7.38 2.27 13.91
C TRP A 164 6.27 3.18 13.33
N PHE A 165 5.73 2.84 12.15
CA PHE A 165 4.64 3.60 11.54
C PHE A 165 3.30 3.39 12.25
N ALA A 166 2.97 2.16 12.63
CA ALA A 166 1.73 1.80 13.31
C ALA A 166 1.58 2.54 14.64
N THR A 167 2.67 2.63 15.42
CA THR A 167 2.69 3.36 16.70
C THR A 167 2.35 4.85 16.50
N ARG A 168 2.95 5.50 15.50
CA ARG A 168 2.79 6.95 15.26
C ARG A 168 1.44 7.30 14.63
N THR A 169 0.96 6.49 13.68
CA THR A 169 -0.38 6.67 13.10
C THR A 169 -1.47 6.49 14.15
N ALA A 170 -1.36 5.46 15.00
CA ALA A 170 -2.28 5.23 16.12
C ALA A 170 -2.29 6.41 17.10
N ARG A 171 -1.11 6.94 17.47
CA ARG A 171 -0.98 8.13 18.34
C ARG A 171 -1.65 9.36 17.75
N ALA A 172 -1.64 9.52 16.43
CA ALA A 172 -2.31 10.62 15.71
C ALA A 172 -3.81 10.39 15.49
N GLY A 173 -4.37 9.25 15.92
CA GLY A 173 -5.77 8.90 15.70
C GLY A 173 -6.10 8.56 14.24
N LEU A 174 -5.11 8.06 13.48
CA LEU A 174 -5.24 7.62 12.10
C LEU A 174 -5.14 6.09 12.04
N ALA A 175 -5.97 5.47 11.20
CA ALA A 175 -5.84 4.04 10.93
C ALA A 175 -4.55 3.73 10.13
N HIS A 176 -3.81 2.73 10.58
CA HIS A 176 -2.67 2.15 9.88
C HIS A 176 -3.13 1.12 8.84
N VAL A 177 -2.90 1.35 7.55
CA VAL A 177 -3.42 0.49 6.48
C VAL A 177 -2.28 -0.04 5.61
N GLU A 178 -2.07 -1.36 5.58
CA GLU A 178 -1.01 -1.99 4.77
C GLU A 178 -1.56 -3.09 3.85
N PRO A 179 -2.04 -2.75 2.65
CA PRO A 179 -2.69 -3.70 1.75
C PRO A 179 -1.79 -4.81 1.19
N LEU A 180 -0.46 -4.61 1.27
CA LEU A 180 0.57 -5.55 0.81
C LEU A 180 1.14 -6.40 1.94
N TRP A 181 0.83 -6.10 3.19
CA TRP A 181 1.42 -6.81 4.33
C TRP A 181 0.99 -8.28 4.36
N GLY A 182 1.96 -9.16 4.65
CA GLY A 182 1.75 -10.60 4.75
C GLY A 182 1.56 -11.32 3.42
N TRP A 183 1.71 -10.63 2.28
CA TRP A 183 1.87 -11.28 0.97
C TRP A 183 3.32 -11.69 0.77
N ALA A 184 3.55 -12.85 0.15
CA ALA A 184 4.91 -13.19 -0.26
C ALA A 184 5.37 -12.22 -1.37
N PRO A 185 6.64 -11.81 -1.41
CA PRO A 185 7.13 -10.87 -2.43
C PRO A 185 6.81 -11.28 -3.87
N ALA A 186 6.94 -12.57 -4.20
CA ALA A 186 6.58 -13.10 -5.52
C ALA A 186 5.09 -12.94 -5.85
N GLU A 187 4.20 -13.00 -4.85
CA GLU A 187 2.77 -12.75 -5.07
C GLU A 187 2.50 -11.26 -5.30
N VAL A 188 3.22 -10.37 -4.61
CA VAL A 188 3.09 -8.91 -4.79
C VAL A 188 3.51 -8.51 -6.19
N GLU A 189 4.64 -9.05 -6.65
CA GLU A 189 5.19 -8.87 -7.98
C GLU A 189 4.20 -9.35 -9.07
N ALA A 190 3.71 -10.60 -8.96
CA ALA A 190 2.75 -11.14 -9.91
C ALA A 190 1.46 -10.31 -9.97
N GLN A 191 1.00 -9.77 -8.83
CA GLN A 191 -0.15 -8.86 -8.79
C GLN A 191 0.12 -7.54 -9.48
N PHE A 192 1.33 -6.98 -9.35
CA PHE A 192 1.74 -5.76 -10.02
C PHE A 192 1.67 -5.93 -11.55
N LEU A 193 2.28 -7.00 -12.08
CA LEU A 193 2.25 -7.31 -13.51
C LEU A 193 0.84 -7.64 -14.00
N ALA A 194 0.10 -8.48 -13.27
CA ALA A 194 -1.27 -8.88 -13.65
C ALA A 194 -2.25 -7.69 -13.68
N ALA A 195 -2.02 -6.66 -12.85
CA ALA A 195 -2.80 -5.42 -12.87
C ALA A 195 -2.40 -4.48 -14.02
N GLY A 196 -1.41 -4.84 -14.84
CA GLY A 196 -0.95 -4.07 -15.99
C GLY A 196 -0.11 -2.85 -15.62
N PHE A 197 0.44 -2.80 -14.40
CA PHE A 197 1.35 -1.74 -14.03
C PHE A 197 2.67 -1.86 -14.80
N ARG A 198 3.32 -0.71 -14.99
CA ARG A 198 4.65 -0.63 -15.58
C ARG A 198 5.55 0.15 -14.63
N ALA A 199 6.75 -0.36 -14.41
CA ALA A 199 7.80 0.32 -13.68
C ALA A 199 9.11 0.23 -14.45
N VAL A 200 10.04 1.11 -14.09
CA VAL A 200 11.40 1.14 -14.62
C VAL A 200 12.34 0.99 -13.43
N VAL A 201 13.39 0.20 -13.60
CA VAL A 201 14.44 0.03 -12.59
C VAL A 201 15.29 1.30 -12.56
N VAL A 202 15.22 2.04 -11.45
CA VAL A 202 15.92 3.34 -11.30
C VAL A 202 17.15 3.27 -10.40
N SER A 203 17.29 2.18 -9.62
CA SER A 203 18.42 1.96 -8.73
C SER A 203 18.66 0.45 -8.58
N VAL A 204 19.93 0.07 -8.41
CA VAL A 204 20.36 -1.30 -8.13
C VAL A 204 21.55 -1.28 -7.17
N MET A 205 21.70 -2.30 -6.34
CA MET A 205 22.94 -2.58 -5.62
C MET A 205 23.85 -3.37 -6.56
N GLU A 206 24.87 -2.73 -7.15
CA GLU A 206 25.69 -3.32 -8.23
C GLU A 206 26.44 -4.60 -7.84
N ASP A 207 26.75 -4.77 -6.55
CA ASP A 207 27.35 -5.99 -5.99
C ASP A 207 26.40 -7.19 -5.99
N ARG A 208 25.10 -6.94 -6.09
CA ARG A 208 24.05 -7.96 -6.15
C ARG A 208 23.43 -8.05 -7.52
N VAL A 209 23.06 -6.93 -8.12
CA VAL A 209 22.28 -6.80 -9.35
C VAL A 209 23.08 -6.05 -10.40
N ASP A 210 23.37 -6.72 -11.53
CA ASP A 210 24.09 -6.14 -12.66
C ASP A 210 23.51 -4.78 -13.12
N ARG A 211 24.37 -3.78 -13.25
CA ARG A 211 24.05 -2.41 -13.67
C ARG A 211 23.29 -2.33 -14.99
N ARG A 212 23.38 -3.34 -15.85
CA ARG A 212 22.63 -3.42 -17.11
C ARG A 212 21.11 -3.31 -16.94
N TRP A 213 20.60 -3.58 -15.73
CA TRP A 213 19.18 -3.48 -15.42
C TRP A 213 18.72 -2.05 -15.16
N LEU A 214 19.62 -1.08 -14.90
CA LEU A 214 19.23 0.32 -14.79
C LEU A 214 18.57 0.81 -16.09
N GLY A 215 17.40 1.42 -15.96
CA GLY A 215 16.57 1.87 -17.08
C GLY A 215 15.76 0.76 -17.76
N ALA A 216 15.95 -0.50 -17.38
CA ALA A 216 15.14 -1.60 -17.91
C ALA A 216 13.70 -1.57 -17.34
N PRO A 217 12.71 -2.08 -18.09
CA PRO A 217 11.38 -2.31 -17.53
C PRO A 217 11.44 -3.34 -16.39
N PHE A 218 10.61 -3.11 -15.37
CA PHE A 218 10.28 -4.13 -14.39
C PHE A 218 9.22 -5.05 -15.02
N ASP A 219 9.69 -6.18 -15.56
CA ASP A 219 8.89 -7.18 -16.29
C ASP A 219 9.26 -8.60 -15.84
N GLU A 220 8.60 -9.62 -16.41
CA GLU A 220 8.84 -11.03 -16.07
C GLU A 220 10.31 -11.43 -16.26
N ARG A 221 11.00 -10.81 -17.22
CA ARG A 221 12.41 -11.09 -17.52
C ARG A 221 13.31 -10.55 -16.41
N PHE A 222 13.05 -9.34 -15.93
CA PHE A 222 13.79 -8.78 -14.80
C PHE A 222 13.54 -9.59 -13.52
N VAL A 223 12.28 -9.94 -13.26
CA VAL A 223 11.87 -10.71 -12.07
C VAL A 223 12.51 -12.09 -12.06
N ALA A 224 12.52 -12.79 -13.20
CA ALA A 224 13.23 -14.07 -13.31
C ALA A 224 14.74 -13.93 -13.04
N ALA A 225 15.35 -12.81 -13.43
CA ALA A 225 16.76 -12.54 -13.15
C ALA A 225 17.03 -12.24 -11.67
N LEU A 226 16.08 -11.62 -10.94
CA LEU A 226 16.17 -11.45 -9.49
C LEU A 226 15.98 -12.81 -8.79
N ALA A 227 14.96 -13.57 -9.17
CA ALA A 227 14.63 -14.88 -8.56
C ALA A 227 15.75 -15.92 -8.72
N ALA A 228 16.59 -15.79 -9.75
CA ALA A 228 17.79 -16.61 -9.92
C ALA A 228 18.88 -16.35 -8.86
N ARG A 229 18.72 -15.31 -8.03
CA ARG A 229 19.67 -14.95 -6.96
C ARG A 229 19.01 -15.07 -5.58
N PRO A 230 19.45 -16.03 -4.74
CA PRO A 230 18.78 -16.35 -3.49
C PRO A 230 18.89 -15.27 -2.41
N ASP A 231 19.82 -14.32 -2.55
CA ASP A 231 20.07 -13.23 -1.61
C ASP A 231 19.40 -11.90 -2.01
N VAL A 232 18.60 -11.92 -3.08
CA VAL A 232 17.92 -10.73 -3.62
C VAL A 232 16.42 -10.90 -3.54
N ASP A 233 15.72 -9.93 -2.93
CA ASP A 233 14.27 -9.90 -2.93
C ASP A 233 13.77 -9.54 -4.34
N VAL A 234 12.81 -10.32 -4.87
CA VAL A 234 12.17 -10.05 -6.16
C VAL A 234 11.37 -8.74 -6.19
N CYS A 235 11.04 -8.20 -5.02
CA CYS A 235 10.45 -6.88 -4.84
C CYS A 235 11.46 -5.74 -4.70
N GLY A 236 12.77 -6.01 -4.74
CA GLY A 236 13.84 -5.00 -4.64
C GLY A 236 14.40 -4.86 -3.24
#